data_AF-D2CMF8-F1
#
_entry.id   AF-D2CMF8-F1
#
_cell.length_a   1.000
_cell.length_b   1.000
_cell.length_c   1.000
_cell.angle_alpha   90.00
_cell.angle_beta   90.00
_cell.angle_gamma   90.00
#
_symmetry.space_group_name_H-M   'P 1'
#
loop_
_entity.id
_entity.type
_entity.pdbx_description
1 polymer ?
#
loop_
_entity_poly.entity_id
_entity_poly.type
_entity_poly.pdbx_seq_one_letter_code
_entity_poly.pdbx_strand_id
1 'polypeptide(L)'
;IDQHNINNLTSNIKIKSRQYITYFSQPTKDSINNNPNKNNKEPHKYTKIFIPNALYNRMEIAAVAKKVTGVYIFKTSTGSCYVGSSISLYNRVCSYFMPSILAKGDRRVLRYFHKNGFKDVSLTLYIMENGATSDMAVELEQYFINELAPDLKVELVASSTGYLEPMSMEWKIYLRELRGTPVYVYDIATSNLVHMFDSKTYLYKMLSMDHRTLDKFLASGKPFLNRFVFSLEAITNFSVDALLTIEDLQLIFLQERTNRDSSITARSRSVLAENIKNPKLSAKFSSINACAAALKADRGTIRSYLSGSSTKNYYRGQWKLSYVSKQL
;
A
#
# COMPACT_ATOMS: atom_id res chain seq x y z
N ILE A 1 41.45 -5.01 12.48
CA ILE A 1 40.63 -5.46 13.64
C ILE A 1 39.66 -6.50 13.10
N ASP A 2 39.72 -7.71 13.65
CA ASP A 2 39.24 -8.96 13.06
C ASP A 2 37.72 -9.04 12.83
N GLN A 3 37.30 -9.79 11.80
CA GLN A 3 35.89 -10.09 11.47
C GLN A 3 35.09 -10.66 12.67
N HIS A 4 35.79 -11.21 13.67
CA HIS A 4 35.20 -11.70 14.91
C HIS A 4 34.57 -10.58 15.76
N ASN A 5 35.11 -9.35 15.69
CA ASN A 5 34.57 -8.17 16.40
C ASN A 5 33.32 -7.60 15.74
N ILE A 6 33.16 -7.75 14.42
CA ILE A 6 31.97 -7.25 13.68
C ILE A 6 30.73 -8.09 14.03
N ASN A 7 30.91 -9.41 14.17
CA ASN A 7 29.84 -10.33 14.57
C ASN A 7 29.43 -10.15 16.04
N ASN A 8 30.38 -9.76 16.90
CA ASN A 8 30.10 -9.48 18.32
C ASN A 8 29.43 -8.11 18.55
N LEU A 9 29.73 -7.11 17.71
CA LEU A 9 29.06 -5.81 17.79
C LEU A 9 27.62 -5.91 17.26
N THR A 10 27.41 -6.60 16.15
CA THR A 10 26.07 -6.82 15.58
C THR A 10 25.19 -7.73 16.45
N SER A 11 25.78 -8.70 17.15
CA SER A 11 25.05 -9.53 18.13
C SER A 11 24.71 -8.77 19.41
N ASN A 12 25.64 -7.99 19.99
CA ASN A 12 25.38 -7.19 21.19
C ASN A 12 24.35 -6.07 20.96
N ILE A 13 24.35 -5.45 19.76
CA ILE A 13 23.33 -4.45 19.36
C ILE A 13 21.96 -5.12 19.21
N LYS A 14 21.87 -6.33 18.62
CA LYS A 14 20.63 -7.10 18.54
C LYS A 14 20.10 -7.52 19.93
N ILE A 15 20.98 -7.88 20.86
CA ILE A 15 20.59 -8.31 22.21
C ILE A 15 20.00 -7.16 23.03
N LYS A 16 20.60 -5.96 22.97
CA LYS A 16 20.05 -4.78 23.66
C LYS A 16 18.71 -4.31 23.09
N SER A 17 18.50 -4.41 21.78
CA SER A 17 17.20 -4.09 21.16
C SER A 17 16.06 -5.07 21.52
N ARG A 18 16.38 -6.35 21.78
CA ARG A 18 15.40 -7.37 22.17
C ARG A 18 14.87 -7.21 23.58
N GLN A 19 15.68 -6.69 24.52
CA GLN A 19 15.26 -6.53 25.92
C GLN A 19 14.13 -5.51 26.09
N TYR A 20 14.01 -4.52 25.20
CA TYR A 20 12.94 -3.51 25.24
C TYR A 20 11.59 -3.98 24.69
N ILE A 21 11.52 -5.12 23.98
CA ILE A 21 10.30 -5.61 23.32
C ILE A 21 9.51 -6.60 24.20
N THR A 22 10.13 -7.14 25.25
CA THR A 22 9.56 -8.22 26.07
C THR A 22 8.39 -7.82 26.99
N TYR A 23 7.92 -6.56 26.98
CA TYR A 23 6.89 -6.07 27.91
C TYR A 23 5.49 -5.83 27.32
N PHE A 24 5.22 -6.24 26.08
CA PHE A 24 3.88 -6.11 25.51
C PHE A 24 3.30 -7.46 25.07
N SER A 25 2.50 -8.02 25.99
CA SER A 25 1.23 -8.74 25.76
C SER A 25 1.23 -9.91 24.77
N GLN A 26 1.23 -11.14 25.31
CA GLN A 26 0.70 -12.31 24.61
C GLN A 26 -0.82 -12.15 24.42
N PRO A 27 -1.37 -12.33 23.20
CA PRO A 27 -2.78 -12.59 23.04
C PRO A 27 -3.07 -14.03 23.46
N THR A 28 -4.13 -14.17 24.25
CA THR A 28 -4.69 -15.42 24.75
C THR A 28 -5.00 -16.40 23.62
N LYS A 29 -4.55 -17.64 23.78
CA LYS A 29 -5.00 -18.79 22.99
C LYS A 29 -6.49 -19.03 23.27
N ASP A 30 -7.36 -18.44 22.47
CA ASP A 30 -8.71 -18.97 22.34
C ASP A 30 -8.62 -20.27 21.53
N SER A 31 -9.02 -21.35 22.20
CA SER A 31 -9.00 -22.72 21.74
C SER A 31 -9.96 -22.92 20.58
N ILE A 32 -9.46 -22.87 19.35
CA ILE A 32 -10.15 -23.49 18.21
C ILE A 32 -10.06 -25.00 18.40
N ASN A 33 -11.14 -25.55 18.93
CA ASN A 33 -11.34 -26.97 19.17
C ASN A 33 -11.54 -27.68 17.82
N ASN A 34 -10.46 -27.94 17.10
CA ASN A 34 -10.45 -28.74 15.88
C ASN A 34 -10.61 -30.21 16.26
N ASN A 35 -11.86 -30.66 16.44
CA ASN A 35 -12.17 -32.07 16.55
C ASN A 35 -12.53 -32.60 15.13
N PRO A 36 -11.68 -33.41 14.48
CA PRO A 36 -11.88 -33.82 13.08
C PRO A 36 -12.92 -34.94 12.90
N ASN A 37 -13.61 -35.35 13.97
CA ASN A 37 -14.56 -36.45 13.95
C ASN A 37 -15.98 -35.99 14.31
N LYS A 38 -16.63 -35.25 13.42
CA LYS A 38 -18.10 -35.20 13.36
C LYS A 38 -18.54 -35.90 12.08
N ASN A 39 -19.35 -36.94 12.26
CA ASN A 39 -19.99 -37.72 11.21
C ASN A 39 -20.36 -36.84 10.00
N ASN A 40 -19.85 -37.23 8.82
CA ASN A 40 -19.95 -36.54 7.53
C ASN A 40 -21.38 -36.54 6.95
N LYS A 41 -22.38 -36.22 7.78
CA LYS A 41 -23.76 -36.09 7.36
C LYS A 41 -24.01 -34.65 6.94
N GLU A 42 -24.61 -34.49 5.77
CA GLU A 42 -25.01 -33.19 5.25
C GLU A 42 -25.81 -32.44 6.31
N PRO A 43 -25.46 -31.17 6.62
CA PRO A 43 -26.06 -30.46 7.75
C PRO A 43 -27.53 -30.13 7.49
N HIS A 44 -27.90 -29.92 6.23
CA HIS A 44 -29.22 -29.48 5.81
C HIS A 44 -29.65 -30.18 4.53
N LYS A 45 -30.96 -30.37 4.34
CA LYS A 45 -31.53 -30.90 3.10
C LYS A 45 -31.44 -29.88 1.98
N TYR A 46 -31.15 -30.36 0.77
CA TYR A 46 -31.07 -29.53 -0.42
C TYR A 46 -31.45 -30.30 -1.69
N THR A 47 -31.80 -29.55 -2.73
CA THR A 47 -31.95 -30.05 -4.11
C THR A 47 -30.75 -29.60 -4.93
N LYS A 48 -30.08 -30.55 -5.60
CA LYS A 48 -28.90 -30.28 -6.43
C LYS A 48 -29.32 -30.04 -7.89
N ILE A 49 -28.85 -28.95 -8.48
CA ILE A 49 -29.05 -28.61 -9.89
C ILE A 49 -27.70 -28.33 -10.53
N PHE A 50 -27.40 -29.02 -11.62
CA PHE A 50 -26.16 -28.84 -12.37
C PHE A 50 -26.41 -28.07 -13.67
N ILE A 51 -25.59 -27.05 -13.92
CA ILE A 51 -25.67 -26.17 -15.08
C ILE A 51 -24.28 -26.16 -15.75
N PRO A 52 -24.10 -26.80 -16.91
CA PRO A 52 -22.78 -27.03 -17.50
C PRO A 52 -22.08 -25.75 -17.98
N ASN A 53 -22.83 -24.76 -18.45
CA ASN A 53 -22.28 -23.48 -18.87
C ASN A 53 -23.01 -22.31 -18.21
N ALA A 54 -22.43 -21.80 -17.14
CA ALA A 54 -23.09 -20.80 -16.29
C ALA A 54 -23.35 -19.47 -17.02
N LEU A 55 -22.52 -19.10 -18.01
CA LEU A 55 -22.63 -17.82 -18.70
C LEU A 55 -23.76 -17.81 -19.74
N TYR A 56 -23.92 -18.89 -20.50
CA TYR A 56 -24.93 -18.98 -21.57
C TYR A 56 -26.28 -19.49 -21.06
N ASN A 57 -26.30 -20.29 -19.99
CA ASN A 57 -27.54 -20.87 -19.45
C ASN A 57 -28.19 -19.99 -18.37
N ARG A 58 -28.18 -18.66 -18.54
CA ARG A 58 -28.74 -17.74 -17.53
C ARG A 58 -30.25 -17.90 -17.34
N MET A 59 -30.95 -18.37 -18.36
CA MET A 59 -32.38 -18.65 -18.29
C MET A 59 -32.68 -19.81 -17.34
N GLU A 60 -31.85 -20.85 -17.36
CA GLU A 60 -31.96 -21.99 -16.43
C GLU A 60 -31.71 -21.53 -14.98
N ILE A 61 -30.67 -20.71 -14.78
CA ILE A 61 -30.39 -20.08 -13.47
C ILE A 61 -31.60 -19.26 -12.99
N ALA A 62 -32.20 -18.46 -13.89
CA ALA A 62 -33.35 -17.63 -13.57
C ALA A 62 -34.61 -18.44 -13.24
N ALA A 63 -34.77 -19.63 -13.82
CA ALA A 63 -35.92 -20.50 -13.54
C ALA A 63 -35.85 -21.10 -12.13
N VAL A 64 -34.66 -21.46 -11.67
CA VAL A 64 -34.50 -22.25 -10.44
C VAL A 64 -34.02 -21.45 -9.22
N ALA A 65 -33.34 -20.32 -9.40
CA ALA A 65 -32.63 -19.63 -8.31
C ALA A 65 -33.33 -18.36 -7.78
N LYS A 66 -34.49 -18.00 -8.32
CA LYS A 66 -35.22 -16.76 -7.96
C LYS A 66 -35.76 -16.82 -6.54
N LYS A 67 -35.27 -15.89 -5.69
CA LYS A 67 -35.66 -15.78 -4.26
C LYS A 67 -35.43 -17.07 -3.45
N VAL A 68 -34.45 -17.86 -3.86
CA VAL A 68 -34.08 -19.11 -3.20
C VAL A 68 -32.78 -18.94 -2.42
N THR A 69 -32.76 -19.49 -1.21
CA THR A 69 -31.57 -19.59 -0.35
C THR A 69 -30.79 -20.87 -0.65
N GLY A 70 -29.47 -20.80 -0.65
CA GLY A 70 -28.63 -21.99 -0.73
C GLY A 70 -27.16 -21.71 -1.03
N VAL A 71 -26.49 -22.73 -1.54
CA VAL A 71 -25.06 -22.70 -1.89
C VAL A 71 -24.87 -22.84 -3.39
N TYR A 72 -23.91 -22.11 -3.95
CA TYR A 72 -23.49 -22.23 -5.34
C TYR A 72 -22.01 -22.60 -5.41
N ILE A 73 -21.69 -23.45 -6.37
CA ILE A 73 -20.34 -23.94 -6.62
C ILE A 73 -20.01 -23.68 -8.09
N PHE A 74 -18.99 -22.86 -8.34
CA PHE A 74 -18.39 -22.73 -9.66
C PHE A 74 -17.25 -23.72 -9.78
N LYS A 75 -17.23 -24.48 -10.88
CA LYS A 75 -16.14 -25.42 -11.17
C LYS A 75 -15.69 -25.25 -12.62
N THR A 76 -14.40 -25.04 -12.78
CA THR A 76 -13.74 -24.87 -14.08
C THR A 76 -13.23 -26.21 -14.59
N SER A 77 -13.03 -26.32 -15.91
CA SER A 77 -12.39 -27.48 -16.52
C SER A 77 -10.95 -27.74 -16.01
N THR A 78 -10.26 -26.70 -15.54
CA THR A 78 -8.92 -26.79 -14.95
C THR A 78 -8.91 -27.33 -13.52
N GLY A 79 -10.08 -27.61 -12.94
CA GLY A 79 -10.22 -28.11 -11.57
C GLY A 79 -10.35 -27.02 -10.51
N SER A 80 -10.15 -25.74 -10.84
CA SER A 80 -10.38 -24.62 -9.93
C SER A 80 -11.86 -24.53 -9.55
N CYS A 81 -12.10 -24.30 -8.27
CA CYS A 81 -13.39 -24.37 -7.61
C CYS A 81 -13.62 -23.16 -6.71
N TYR A 82 -14.85 -22.64 -6.70
CA TYR A 82 -15.29 -21.61 -5.76
C TYR A 82 -16.65 -22.01 -5.17
N VAL A 83 -16.76 -21.90 -3.84
CA VAL A 83 -17.98 -22.15 -3.09
C VAL A 83 -18.43 -20.85 -2.44
N GLY A 84 -19.73 -20.56 -2.50
CA GLY A 84 -20.33 -19.47 -1.72
C GLY A 84 -21.80 -19.71 -1.45
N SER A 85 -22.33 -19.07 -0.41
CA SER A 85 -23.76 -19.11 -0.08
C SER A 85 -24.46 -17.79 -0.42
N SER A 86 -25.79 -17.85 -0.48
CA SER A 86 -26.64 -16.66 -0.51
C SER A 86 -28.09 -16.97 -0.14
N ILE A 87 -28.76 -16.02 0.50
CA ILE A 87 -30.22 -15.97 0.63
C ILE A 87 -30.93 -15.66 -0.71
N SER A 88 -30.19 -15.22 -1.72
CA SER A 88 -30.70 -14.94 -3.05
C SER A 88 -29.72 -15.44 -4.09
N LEU A 89 -29.78 -16.74 -4.38
CA LEU A 89 -28.89 -17.41 -5.32
C LEU A 89 -28.88 -16.74 -6.70
N TYR A 90 -30.04 -16.37 -7.24
CA TYR A 90 -30.13 -15.68 -8.53
C TYR A 90 -29.32 -14.39 -8.56
N ASN A 91 -29.58 -13.46 -7.63
CA ASN A 91 -28.88 -12.18 -7.59
C ASN A 91 -27.38 -12.37 -7.40
N ARG A 92 -26.99 -13.29 -6.50
CA ARG A 92 -25.59 -13.53 -6.19
C ARG A 92 -24.84 -14.14 -7.37
N VAL A 93 -25.37 -15.18 -8.00
CA VAL A 93 -24.75 -15.84 -9.15
C VAL A 93 -24.71 -14.91 -10.35
N CYS A 94 -25.82 -14.23 -10.67
CA CYS A 94 -25.86 -13.31 -11.80
C CYS A 94 -24.90 -12.12 -11.64
N SER A 95 -24.61 -11.69 -10.41
CA SER A 95 -23.64 -10.62 -10.15
C SER A 95 -22.23 -10.92 -10.68
N TYR A 96 -21.83 -12.20 -10.73
CA TYR A 96 -20.53 -12.59 -11.28
C TYR A 96 -20.43 -12.33 -12.78
N PHE A 97 -21.55 -12.30 -13.52
CA PHE A 97 -21.55 -12.03 -14.96
C PHE A 97 -21.62 -10.53 -15.30
N MET A 98 -21.70 -9.66 -14.31
CA MET A 98 -21.76 -8.21 -14.52
C MET A 98 -20.35 -7.62 -14.68
N PRO A 99 -20.05 -6.96 -15.81
CA PRO A 99 -18.72 -6.37 -16.05
C PRO A 99 -18.29 -5.39 -14.96
N SER A 100 -19.22 -4.58 -14.43
CA SER A 100 -18.94 -3.61 -13.37
C SER A 100 -18.50 -4.24 -12.04
N ILE A 101 -18.93 -5.48 -11.77
CA ILE A 101 -18.54 -6.22 -10.55
C ILE A 101 -17.23 -6.97 -10.79
N LEU A 102 -17.08 -7.60 -11.97
CA LEU A 102 -15.84 -8.26 -12.36
C LEU A 102 -14.64 -7.31 -12.37
N ALA A 103 -14.84 -6.09 -12.88
CA ALA A 103 -13.80 -5.08 -12.98
C ALA A 103 -13.24 -4.63 -11.63
N LYS A 104 -14.01 -4.73 -10.53
CA LYS A 104 -13.51 -4.40 -9.19
C LYS A 104 -12.41 -5.35 -8.74
N GLY A 105 -12.52 -6.64 -9.09
CA GLY A 105 -11.48 -7.63 -8.79
C GLY A 105 -11.20 -7.82 -7.29
N ASP A 106 -12.14 -7.45 -6.42
CA ASP A 106 -11.93 -7.46 -4.96
C ASP A 106 -11.66 -8.87 -4.42
N ARG A 107 -12.36 -9.87 -4.97
CA ARG A 107 -12.25 -11.28 -4.57
C ARG A 107 -11.41 -12.08 -5.56
N ARG A 108 -10.71 -13.11 -5.07
CA ARG A 108 -9.89 -14.00 -5.91
C ARG A 108 -10.68 -14.62 -7.07
N VAL A 109 -11.91 -15.09 -6.80
CA VAL A 109 -12.82 -15.60 -7.84
C VAL A 109 -13.15 -14.57 -8.94
N LEU A 110 -13.32 -13.29 -8.58
CA LEU A 110 -13.60 -12.23 -9.56
C LEU A 110 -12.36 -11.95 -10.42
N ARG A 111 -11.17 -11.88 -9.81
CA ARG A 111 -9.90 -11.74 -10.56
C ARG A 111 -9.68 -12.91 -11.51
N TYR A 112 -10.03 -14.12 -11.08
CA TYR A 112 -9.93 -15.31 -11.91
C TYR A 112 -10.84 -15.21 -13.13
N PHE A 113 -12.13 -14.92 -12.96
CA PHE A 113 -13.07 -14.79 -14.07
C PHE A 113 -12.78 -13.59 -14.96
N HIS A 114 -12.27 -12.48 -14.40
CA HIS A 114 -11.83 -11.33 -15.20
C HIS A 114 -10.65 -11.69 -16.12
N LYS A 115 -9.72 -12.54 -15.64
CA LYS A 115 -8.54 -12.95 -16.41
C LYS A 115 -8.84 -14.05 -17.43
N ASN A 116 -9.59 -15.07 -17.03
CA ASN A 116 -9.78 -16.30 -17.81
C ASN A 116 -11.14 -16.36 -18.53
N GLY A 117 -12.05 -15.43 -18.23
CA GLY A 117 -13.43 -15.48 -18.69
C GLY A 117 -14.24 -16.60 -18.02
N PHE A 118 -15.36 -16.95 -18.64
CA PHE A 118 -16.28 -18.01 -18.19
C PHE A 118 -16.31 -19.22 -19.13
N LYS A 119 -15.27 -19.40 -19.95
CA LYS A 119 -15.20 -20.54 -20.85
C LYS A 119 -15.08 -21.83 -20.00
N ASP A 120 -15.95 -22.80 -20.28
CA ASP A 120 -16.00 -24.10 -19.60
C ASP A 120 -16.17 -24.01 -18.07
N VAL A 121 -16.92 -23.00 -17.61
CA VAL A 121 -17.30 -22.85 -16.20
C VAL A 121 -18.68 -23.46 -15.98
N SER A 122 -18.69 -24.56 -15.24
CA SER A 122 -19.90 -25.19 -14.73
C SER A 122 -20.33 -24.57 -13.41
N LEU A 123 -21.64 -24.56 -13.18
CA LEU A 123 -22.28 -24.08 -11.97
C LEU A 123 -23.14 -25.20 -11.39
N THR A 124 -22.94 -25.50 -10.12
CA THR A 124 -23.84 -26.39 -9.37
C THR A 124 -24.54 -25.57 -8.30
N LEU A 125 -25.85 -25.63 -8.27
CA LEU A 125 -26.69 -24.97 -7.27
C LEU A 125 -27.24 -26.01 -6.30
N TYR A 126 -27.12 -25.72 -5.01
CA TYR A 126 -27.64 -26.50 -3.91
C TYR A 126 -28.74 -25.66 -3.25
N ILE A 127 -29.97 -25.91 -3.68
CA ILE A 127 -31.16 -25.16 -3.30
C ILE A 127 -31.72 -25.73 -2.01
N MET A 128 -31.85 -24.90 -0.97
CA MET A 128 -32.42 -25.31 0.31
C MET A 128 -33.94 -25.22 0.30
N GLU A 129 -34.58 -25.86 1.28
CA GLU A 129 -36.04 -25.81 1.46
C GLU A 129 -36.54 -24.38 1.77
N ASN A 130 -37.81 -24.10 1.44
CA ASN A 130 -38.43 -22.80 1.71
C ASN A 130 -38.40 -22.49 3.22
N GLY A 131 -37.90 -21.31 3.58
CA GLY A 131 -37.74 -20.88 4.97
C GLY A 131 -36.33 -21.06 5.54
N ALA A 132 -35.38 -21.58 4.74
CA ALA A 132 -33.98 -21.66 5.15
C ALA A 132 -33.39 -20.28 5.50
N THR A 133 -32.71 -20.22 6.64
CA THR A 133 -32.06 -19.00 7.14
C THR A 133 -30.67 -18.80 6.54
N SER A 134 -30.11 -17.61 6.72
CA SER A 134 -28.74 -17.32 6.30
C SER A 134 -27.72 -18.22 7.00
N ASP A 135 -27.94 -18.52 8.28
CA ASP A 135 -27.01 -19.34 9.08
C ASP A 135 -26.95 -20.78 8.56
N MET A 136 -28.10 -21.36 8.22
CA MET A 136 -28.16 -22.70 7.61
C MET A 136 -27.41 -22.74 6.28
N ALA A 137 -27.49 -21.67 5.47
CA ALA A 137 -26.75 -21.58 4.21
C ALA A 137 -25.23 -21.45 4.44
N VAL A 138 -24.81 -20.75 5.50
CA VAL A 138 -23.40 -20.62 5.89
C VAL A 138 -22.84 -21.93 6.41
N GLU A 139 -23.61 -22.69 7.21
CA GLU A 139 -23.21 -24.03 7.66
C GLU A 139 -23.03 -24.99 6.48
N LEU A 140 -23.96 -24.96 5.51
CA LEU A 140 -23.86 -25.77 4.30
C LEU A 140 -22.68 -25.32 3.41
N GLU A 141 -22.38 -24.01 3.37
CA GLU A 141 -21.18 -23.49 2.71
C GLU A 141 -19.91 -24.05 3.34
N GLN A 142 -19.82 -24.05 4.68
CA GLN A 142 -18.65 -24.57 5.41
C GLN A 142 -18.46 -26.06 5.15
N TYR A 143 -19.56 -26.83 5.10
CA TYR A 143 -19.53 -28.24 4.74
C TYR A 143 -18.85 -28.46 3.37
N PHE A 144 -19.30 -27.76 2.34
CA PHE A 144 -18.71 -27.88 1.00
C PHE A 144 -17.29 -27.31 0.89
N ILE A 145 -16.94 -26.31 1.69
CA ILE A 145 -15.56 -25.81 1.75
C ILE A 145 -14.62 -26.88 2.33
N ASN A 146 -15.05 -27.56 3.39
CA ASN A 146 -14.27 -28.62 4.03
C ASN A 146 -14.12 -29.84 3.11
N GLU A 147 -15.18 -30.18 2.36
CA GLU A 147 -15.18 -31.31 1.43
C GLU A 147 -14.35 -31.03 0.17
N LEU A 148 -14.50 -29.85 -0.44
CA LEU A 148 -13.94 -29.55 -1.77
C LEU A 148 -12.60 -28.80 -1.73
N ALA A 149 -12.23 -28.21 -0.59
CA ALA A 149 -11.05 -27.36 -0.43
C ALA A 149 -10.86 -26.34 -1.59
N PRO A 150 -11.81 -25.41 -1.80
CA PRO A 150 -11.86 -24.56 -2.99
C PRO A 150 -10.64 -23.62 -3.10
N ASP A 151 -9.89 -23.75 -4.19
CA ASP A 151 -8.67 -22.97 -4.45
C ASP A 151 -8.94 -21.48 -4.72
N LEU A 152 -10.10 -21.14 -5.28
CA LEU A 152 -10.48 -19.75 -5.54
C LEU A 152 -10.97 -19.02 -4.28
N LYS A 153 -11.11 -19.74 -3.16
CA LYS A 153 -11.39 -19.14 -1.86
C LYS A 153 -10.07 -18.89 -1.11
N VAL A 154 -9.91 -17.67 -0.60
CA VAL A 154 -8.67 -17.27 0.09
C VAL A 154 -8.63 -17.82 1.52
N GLU A 155 -9.76 -17.69 2.22
CA GLU A 155 -9.96 -18.24 3.56
C GLU A 155 -10.92 -19.43 3.47
N LEU A 156 -10.54 -20.58 4.02
CA LEU A 156 -11.36 -21.80 4.07
C LEU A 156 -12.42 -21.72 5.18
N VAL A 157 -12.98 -20.53 5.37
CA VAL A 157 -14.04 -20.22 6.35
C VAL A 157 -15.24 -19.64 5.61
N ALA A 158 -16.43 -20.17 5.86
CA ALA A 158 -17.70 -19.71 5.29
C ALA A 158 -17.99 -18.25 5.67
N SER A 159 -18.77 -17.55 4.84
CA SER A 159 -19.08 -16.12 5.04
C SER A 159 -17.88 -15.16 5.07
N SER A 160 -16.64 -15.65 4.88
CA SER A 160 -15.46 -14.79 4.78
C SER A 160 -15.63 -13.76 3.66
N THR A 161 -15.26 -12.52 3.98
CA THR A 161 -15.47 -11.39 3.08
C THR A 161 -14.59 -11.47 1.83
N GLY A 162 -13.52 -12.29 1.89
CA GLY A 162 -12.54 -12.47 0.82
C GLY A 162 -11.59 -11.29 0.66
N TYR A 163 -11.64 -10.31 1.58
CA TYR A 163 -10.67 -9.23 1.69
C TYR A 163 -9.57 -9.65 2.64
N LEU A 164 -8.32 -9.43 2.24
CA LEU A 164 -7.19 -9.53 3.16
C LEU A 164 -7.25 -8.30 4.07
N GLU A 165 -7.34 -8.51 5.37
CA GLU A 165 -7.02 -7.44 6.30
C GLU A 165 -5.58 -6.96 6.07
N PRO A 166 -5.28 -5.68 6.34
CA PRO A 166 -3.91 -5.22 6.34
C PRO A 166 -3.07 -6.11 7.25
N MET A 167 -1.91 -6.54 6.76
CA MET A 167 -0.97 -7.36 7.52
C MET A 167 -0.73 -6.78 8.93
N SER A 168 -0.71 -7.66 9.93
CA SER A 168 -0.49 -7.27 11.33
C SER A 168 0.85 -6.56 11.50
N MET A 169 0.96 -5.74 12.54
CA MET A 169 2.19 -4.99 12.82
C MET A 169 3.38 -5.92 13.09
N GLU A 170 3.13 -7.03 13.78
CA GLU A 170 4.12 -8.08 14.07
C GLU A 170 4.72 -8.67 12.78
N TRP A 171 3.86 -9.07 11.82
CA TRP A 171 4.30 -9.61 10.54
C TRP A 171 5.03 -8.56 9.70
N LYS A 172 4.62 -7.29 9.78
CA LYS A 172 5.34 -6.18 9.13
C LYS A 172 6.75 -6.02 9.69
N ILE A 173 6.92 -6.08 11.02
CA ILE A 173 8.23 -6.00 11.69
C ILE A 173 9.07 -7.22 11.29
N TYR A 174 8.52 -8.43 11.42
CA TYR A 174 9.22 -9.66 11.07
C TYR A 174 9.72 -9.68 9.62
N LEU A 175 8.86 -9.33 8.65
CA LEU A 175 9.26 -9.29 7.24
C LEU A 175 10.26 -8.17 6.94
N ARG A 176 10.17 -7.05 7.67
CA ARG A 176 11.13 -5.96 7.55
C ARG A 176 12.51 -6.40 8.06
N GLU A 177 12.59 -7.11 9.16
CA GLU A 177 13.86 -7.66 9.66
C GLU A 177 14.43 -8.74 8.73
N LEU A 178 13.57 -9.59 8.16
CA LEU A 178 13.99 -10.69 7.28
C LEU A 178 14.52 -10.20 5.92
N ARG A 179 13.88 -9.19 5.32
CA ARG A 179 14.11 -8.77 3.92
C ARG A 179 14.60 -7.34 3.77
N GLY A 180 14.54 -6.54 4.82
CA GLY A 180 14.91 -5.13 4.79
C GLY A 180 16.42 -4.95 4.69
N THR A 181 16.81 -3.87 4.03
CA THR A 181 18.21 -3.42 4.02
C THR A 181 18.43 -2.49 5.20
N PRO A 182 19.26 -2.85 6.19
CA PRO A 182 19.48 -2.00 7.35
C PRO A 182 20.15 -0.69 6.93
N VAL A 183 19.79 0.39 7.61
CA VAL A 183 20.36 1.72 7.41
C VAL A 183 20.75 2.30 8.74
N TYR A 184 21.99 2.76 8.83
CA TYR A 184 22.59 3.36 10.01
C TYR A 184 22.54 4.87 9.91
N VAL A 185 22.11 5.53 10.99
CA VAL A 185 22.06 6.99 11.12
C VAL A 185 23.08 7.43 12.14
N TYR A 186 24.03 8.26 11.70
CA TYR A 186 25.09 8.81 12.55
C TYR A 186 24.88 10.31 12.73
N ASP A 187 25.26 10.82 13.90
CA ASP A 187 25.37 12.26 14.15
C ASP A 187 26.84 12.67 14.09
N ILE A 188 27.16 13.63 13.21
CA ILE A 188 28.52 14.16 13.08
C ILE A 188 28.92 14.94 14.35
N ALA A 189 27.98 15.67 14.97
CA ALA A 189 28.29 16.54 16.09
C ALA A 189 28.79 15.76 17.30
N THR A 190 28.23 14.57 17.53
CA THR A 190 28.59 13.69 18.64
C THR A 190 29.47 12.52 18.22
N SER A 191 29.66 12.29 16.92
CA SER A 191 30.36 11.12 16.36
C SER A 191 29.83 9.79 16.88
N ASN A 192 28.51 9.71 17.07
CA ASN A 192 27.81 8.52 17.58
C ASN A 192 26.81 7.95 16.56
N LEU A 193 26.60 6.63 16.64
CA LEU A 193 25.47 5.97 16.01
C LEU A 193 24.20 6.33 16.77
N VAL A 194 23.28 7.02 16.10
CA VAL A 194 22.05 7.53 16.70
C VAL A 194 20.94 6.49 16.64
N HIS A 195 20.76 5.85 15.49
CA HIS A 195 19.70 4.86 15.31
C HIS A 195 20.01 3.92 14.16
N MET A 196 19.44 2.71 14.23
CA MET A 196 19.51 1.71 13.17
C MET A 196 18.09 1.37 12.72
N PHE A 197 17.82 1.56 11.43
CA PHE A 197 16.55 1.18 10.82
C PHE A 197 16.71 -0.15 10.10
N ASP A 198 15.75 -1.06 10.22
CA ASP A 198 15.80 -2.36 9.51
C ASP A 198 15.55 -2.22 7.99
N SER A 199 15.07 -1.06 7.54
CA SER A 199 14.78 -0.81 6.13
C SER A 199 14.83 0.66 5.74
N LYS A 200 15.32 0.95 4.53
CA LYS A 200 15.21 2.26 3.86
C LYS A 200 13.76 2.78 3.84
N THR A 201 12.81 1.90 3.51
CA THR A 201 11.38 2.24 3.42
C THR A 201 10.82 2.69 4.75
N TYR A 202 11.29 2.06 5.83
CA TYR A 202 10.87 2.42 7.17
C TYR A 202 11.49 3.73 7.61
N LEU A 203 12.80 3.93 7.37
CA LEU A 203 13.51 5.16 7.68
C LEU A 203 12.85 6.39 7.05
N TYR A 204 12.65 6.41 5.74
CA TYR A 204 12.13 7.63 5.09
C TYR A 204 10.67 7.90 5.46
N LYS A 205 9.87 6.87 5.79
CA LYS A 205 8.51 7.04 6.30
C LYS A 205 8.51 7.64 7.70
N MET A 206 9.32 7.09 8.61
CA MET A 206 9.38 7.58 9.99
C MET A 206 9.96 8.99 10.05
N LEU A 207 11.01 9.28 9.30
CA LEU A 207 11.64 10.60 9.29
C LEU A 207 10.96 11.60 8.35
N SER A 208 9.81 11.25 7.77
CA SER A 208 9.07 12.09 6.80
C SER A 208 10.02 12.69 5.74
N MET A 209 10.81 11.83 5.10
CA MET A 209 11.78 12.15 4.06
C MET A 209 11.33 11.53 2.74
N ASP A 210 11.59 12.20 1.62
CA ASP A 210 11.38 11.58 0.31
C ASP A 210 12.48 10.56 0.00
N HIS A 211 12.10 9.40 -0.54
CA HIS A 211 13.00 8.31 -0.92
C HIS A 211 14.18 8.78 -1.80
N ARG A 212 13.95 9.70 -2.77
CA ARG A 212 15.01 10.21 -3.65
C ARG A 212 16.02 11.05 -2.89
N THR A 213 15.57 11.72 -1.83
CA THR A 213 16.44 12.50 -0.96
C THR A 213 17.36 11.56 -0.20
N LEU A 214 16.81 10.51 0.41
CA LEU A 214 17.60 9.49 1.11
C LEU A 214 18.65 8.87 0.17
N ASP A 215 18.25 8.42 -1.02
CA ASP A 215 19.18 7.80 -1.97
C ASP A 215 20.31 8.76 -2.40
N LYS A 216 20.00 10.04 -2.58
CA LYS A 216 21.01 11.07 -2.87
C LYS A 216 22.02 11.24 -1.72
N PHE A 217 21.56 11.24 -0.48
CA PHE A 217 22.45 11.40 0.68
C PHE A 217 23.25 10.13 0.98
N LEU A 218 22.67 8.94 0.77
CA LEU A 218 23.39 7.67 0.80
C LEU A 218 24.51 7.62 -0.24
N ALA A 219 24.22 8.03 -1.49
CA ALA A 219 25.20 7.99 -2.58
C ALA A 219 26.29 9.08 -2.44
N SER A 220 25.92 10.26 -1.94
CA SER A 220 26.89 11.37 -1.80
C SER A 220 27.70 11.32 -0.51
N GLY A 221 27.27 10.55 0.50
CA GLY A 221 27.89 10.51 1.83
C GLY A 221 27.85 11.85 2.58
N LYS A 222 27.14 12.85 2.04
CA LYS A 222 27.07 14.19 2.64
C LYS A 222 26.11 14.20 3.82
N PRO A 223 26.32 15.07 4.82
CA PRO A 223 25.39 15.18 5.92
C PRO A 223 24.05 15.75 5.49
N PHE A 224 23.00 15.01 5.79
CA PHE A 224 21.64 15.50 5.81
C PHE A 224 21.46 16.49 6.97
N LEU A 225 20.77 17.61 6.71
CA LEU A 225 20.64 18.72 7.66
C LEU A 225 21.98 19.25 8.21
N ASN A 226 23.09 19.02 7.50
CA ASN A 226 24.46 19.33 7.96
C ASN A 226 24.87 18.65 9.27
N ARG A 227 24.13 17.63 9.71
CA ARG A 227 24.33 16.96 11.00
C ARG A 227 24.33 15.44 10.89
N PHE A 228 23.41 14.87 10.12
CA PHE A 228 23.19 13.42 10.08
C PHE A 228 23.77 12.75 8.84
N VAL A 229 24.48 11.64 9.01
CA VAL A 229 25.00 10.84 7.89
C VAL A 229 24.28 9.51 7.85
N PHE A 230 23.92 9.07 6.64
CA PHE A 230 23.30 7.78 6.40
C PHE A 230 24.29 6.82 5.77
N SER A 231 24.34 5.58 6.24
CA SER A 231 25.15 4.51 5.67
C SER A 231 24.36 3.20 5.58
N LEU A 232 24.70 2.36 4.61
CA LEU A 232 24.19 0.99 4.50
C LEU A 232 25.08 -0.01 5.25
N GLU A 233 26.34 0.36 5.46
CA GLU A 233 27.31 -0.45 6.18
C GLU A 233 27.64 0.20 7.53
N ALA A 234 27.84 -0.63 8.54
CA ALA A 234 28.17 -0.16 9.87
C ALA A 234 29.60 0.42 9.88
N ILE A 235 29.73 1.70 10.22
CA ILE A 235 31.00 2.38 10.39
C ILE A 235 31.50 2.12 11.82
N THR A 236 32.65 1.46 11.96
CA THR A 236 33.22 1.05 13.26
C THR A 236 33.80 2.19 14.08
N ASN A 237 34.06 3.35 13.47
CA ASN A 237 34.74 4.47 14.12
C ASN A 237 33.80 5.33 15.01
N PHE A 238 32.50 5.05 15.00
CA PHE A 238 31.49 5.78 15.76
C PHE A 238 31.11 4.99 17.02
N SER A 239 30.96 5.66 18.16
CA SER A 239 30.48 4.99 19.38
C SER A 239 28.99 4.65 19.29
N VAL A 240 28.59 3.56 19.96
CA VAL A 240 27.21 3.01 19.99
C VAL A 240 26.50 3.34 21.31
N ASP A 241 27.10 4.18 22.16
CA ASP A 241 26.65 4.34 23.55
C ASP A 241 25.34 5.13 23.71
N ALA A 242 24.86 5.80 22.65
CA ALA A 242 23.73 6.74 22.71
C ALA A 242 22.67 6.49 21.62
N LEU A 243 22.13 5.26 21.54
CA LEU A 243 21.01 4.97 20.65
C LEU A 243 19.74 5.71 21.09
N LEU A 244 19.22 6.58 20.23
CA LEU A 244 17.97 7.30 20.44
C LEU A 244 16.76 6.46 20.05
N THR A 245 15.62 6.75 20.68
CA THR A 245 14.33 6.26 20.22
C THR A 245 13.93 6.92 18.90
N ILE A 246 13.00 6.30 18.16
CA ILE A 246 12.52 6.85 16.89
C ILE A 246 11.80 8.20 17.12
N GLU A 247 11.09 8.33 18.24
CA GLU A 247 10.35 9.53 18.61
C GLU A 247 11.29 10.71 18.89
N ASP A 248 12.36 10.47 19.67
CA ASP A 248 13.38 11.49 19.95
C ASP A 248 14.09 11.92 18.65
N LEU A 249 14.40 10.95 17.78
CA LEU A 249 15.03 11.24 16.49
C LEU A 249 14.13 12.08 15.58
N GLN A 250 12.82 11.79 15.56
CA GLN A 250 11.84 12.59 14.80
C GLN A 250 11.78 14.03 15.32
N LEU A 251 11.81 14.21 16.65
CA LEU A 251 11.76 15.53 17.28
C LEU A 251 13.01 16.35 16.94
N ILE A 252 14.20 15.75 17.01
CA ILE A 252 15.45 16.42 16.61
C ILE A 252 15.41 16.77 15.11
N PHE A 253 14.95 15.86 14.26
CA PHE A 253 14.82 16.13 12.82
C PHE A 253 13.85 17.27 12.53
N LEU A 254 12.77 17.39 13.30
CA LEU A 254 11.81 18.49 13.17
C LEU A 254 12.45 19.81 13.58
N GLN A 255 13.16 19.85 14.71
CA GLN A 255 13.88 21.04 15.19
C GLN A 255 14.95 21.50 14.19
N GLU A 256 15.74 20.58 13.65
CA GLU A 256 16.76 20.90 12.65
C GLU A 256 16.16 21.38 11.32
N ARG A 257 14.93 20.94 10.98
CA ARG A 257 14.19 21.47 9.81
C ARG A 257 13.69 22.88 10.07
N THR A 258 13.11 23.16 11.24
CA THR A 258 12.62 24.50 11.60
C THR A 258 13.75 25.51 11.74
N ASN A 259 14.90 25.12 12.29
CA ASN A 259 16.08 25.98 12.38
C ASN A 259 16.65 26.36 11.01
N ARG A 260 16.34 25.57 9.97
CA ARG A 260 16.77 25.83 8.58
C ARG A 260 15.86 26.80 7.83
N ASP A 261 14.69 27.13 8.41
CA ASP A 261 13.69 28.00 7.80
C ASP A 261 13.99 29.47 8.09
N SER A 262 14.77 30.09 7.20
CA SER A 262 14.63 31.52 6.81
C SER A 262 15.67 31.98 5.79
N SER A 263 16.88 31.39 5.76
CA SER A 263 17.96 31.88 4.89
C SER A 263 18.16 31.08 3.58
N ILE A 264 17.90 29.76 3.59
CA ILE A 264 18.22 28.86 2.45
C ILE A 264 17.05 28.70 1.44
N THR A 265 15.82 29.01 1.85
CA THR A 265 14.63 29.03 0.96
C THR A 265 14.56 30.24 0.04
N ALA A 266 15.55 31.15 0.09
CA ALA A 266 15.75 32.24 -0.88
C ALA A 266 16.10 31.76 -2.32
N ARG A 267 15.79 30.51 -2.68
CA ARG A 267 15.80 30.02 -4.07
C ARG A 267 14.63 30.55 -4.90
N SER A 268 13.57 31.04 -4.27
CA SER A 268 12.48 31.73 -4.98
C SER A 268 12.99 33.07 -5.53
N ARG A 269 13.36 33.07 -6.81
CA ARG A 269 13.63 34.31 -7.54
C ARG A 269 12.29 34.96 -7.86
N SER A 270 12.12 36.22 -7.43
CA SER A 270 10.94 36.99 -7.81
C SER A 270 10.94 37.25 -9.32
N VAL A 271 9.76 37.19 -9.92
CA VAL A 271 9.56 37.35 -11.36
C VAL A 271 8.68 38.56 -11.59
N LEU A 272 9.10 39.44 -12.51
CA LEU A 272 8.28 40.53 -13.00
C LEU A 272 7.63 40.09 -14.32
N ALA A 273 6.30 40.23 -14.39
CA ALA A 273 5.55 40.01 -15.63
C ALA A 273 4.97 41.35 -16.09
N GLU A 274 5.52 41.88 -17.17
CA GLU A 274 5.09 43.14 -17.79
C GLU A 274 4.16 42.83 -18.96
N ASN A 275 2.97 43.44 -18.97
CA ASN A 275 2.06 43.32 -20.10
C ASN A 275 2.22 44.51 -21.05
N ILE A 276 2.62 44.23 -22.29
CA ILE A 276 2.91 45.25 -23.29
C ILE A 276 1.63 45.86 -23.87
N LYS A 277 0.53 45.10 -23.88
CA LYS A 277 -0.77 45.57 -24.42
C LYS A 277 -1.56 46.37 -23.39
N ASN A 278 -1.44 46.03 -22.11
CA ASN A 278 -2.12 46.74 -21.02
C ASN A 278 -1.21 46.86 -19.79
N PRO A 279 -0.50 47.99 -19.63
CA PRO A 279 0.45 48.19 -18.53
C PRO A 279 -0.15 47.99 -17.13
N LYS A 280 -1.46 48.20 -16.94
CA LYS A 280 -2.16 48.05 -15.65
C LYS A 280 -2.20 46.60 -15.14
N LEU A 281 -1.98 45.61 -16.01
CA LEU A 281 -1.97 44.19 -15.66
C LEU A 281 -0.57 43.67 -15.30
N SER A 282 0.44 44.54 -15.27
CA SER A 282 1.80 44.15 -14.92
C SER A 282 1.89 43.85 -13.42
N ALA A 283 2.50 42.72 -13.07
CA ALA A 283 2.55 42.25 -11.68
C ALA A 283 3.91 41.63 -11.33
N LYS A 284 4.30 41.80 -10.07
CA LYS A 284 5.48 41.17 -9.47
C LYS A 284 5.06 39.95 -8.66
N PHE A 285 5.67 38.82 -8.94
CA PHE A 285 5.42 37.55 -8.28
C PHE A 285 6.60 37.15 -7.41
N SER A 286 6.30 36.59 -6.23
CA SER A 286 7.32 36.10 -5.28
C SER A 286 8.08 34.87 -5.80
N SER A 287 7.52 34.11 -6.75
CA SER A 287 8.14 32.93 -7.34
C SER A 287 7.65 32.61 -8.76
N ILE A 288 8.39 31.76 -9.48
CA ILE A 288 7.97 31.20 -10.79
C ILE A 288 6.64 30.45 -10.67
N ASN A 289 6.39 29.75 -9.55
CA ASN A 289 5.14 29.00 -9.36
C ASN A 289 3.94 29.95 -9.26
N ALA A 290 4.07 31.04 -8.52
CA ALA A 290 3.02 32.06 -8.41
C ALA A 290 2.74 32.73 -9.76
N CYS A 291 3.80 33.05 -10.52
CA CYS A 291 3.66 33.58 -11.89
C CYS A 291 2.97 32.58 -12.84
N ALA A 292 3.34 31.29 -12.77
CA ALA A 292 2.73 30.23 -13.56
C ALA A 292 1.23 30.04 -13.29
N ALA A 293 0.84 30.09 -12.02
CA ALA A 293 -0.55 30.01 -11.62
C ALA A 293 -1.35 31.22 -12.14
N ALA A 294 -0.83 32.44 -11.95
CA ALA A 294 -1.51 33.67 -12.38
C ALA A 294 -1.67 33.76 -13.90
N LEU A 295 -0.65 33.35 -14.66
CA LEU A 295 -0.67 33.39 -16.13
C LEU A 295 -1.26 32.12 -16.78
N LYS A 296 -1.73 31.17 -15.96
CA LYS A 296 -2.22 29.83 -16.39
C LYS A 296 -1.25 29.17 -17.38
N ALA A 297 0.02 29.07 -16.97
CA ALA A 297 1.14 28.64 -17.80
C ALA A 297 1.87 27.46 -17.17
N ASP A 298 2.59 26.69 -17.99
CA ASP A 298 3.53 25.69 -17.47
C ASP A 298 4.82 26.34 -16.95
N ARG A 299 5.38 25.77 -15.88
CA ARG A 299 6.58 26.26 -15.20
C ARG A 299 7.83 26.16 -16.09
N GLY A 300 7.94 25.11 -16.89
CA GLY A 300 9.03 24.93 -17.85
C GLY A 300 8.96 25.95 -18.98
N THR A 301 7.75 26.27 -19.43
CA THR A 301 7.52 27.33 -20.42
C THR A 301 7.96 28.68 -19.88
N ILE A 302 7.50 29.11 -18.71
CA ILE A 302 7.92 30.39 -18.10
C ILE A 302 9.44 30.45 -17.91
N ARG A 303 10.06 29.35 -17.45
CA ARG A 303 11.52 29.28 -17.31
C ARG A 303 12.24 29.52 -18.63
N SER A 304 11.72 28.97 -19.74
CA SER A 304 12.31 29.13 -21.08
C SER A 304 12.26 30.59 -21.57
N TYR A 305 11.18 31.31 -21.28
CA TYR A 305 11.09 32.74 -21.58
C TYR A 305 12.02 33.57 -20.68
N LEU A 306 12.16 33.20 -19.40
CA LEU A 306 13.07 33.87 -18.46
C LEU A 306 14.55 33.62 -18.77
N SER A 307 14.91 32.46 -19.33
CA SER A 307 16.27 32.13 -19.74
C SER A 307 16.61 32.56 -21.17
N GLY A 308 15.68 33.17 -21.89
CA GLY A 308 15.87 33.58 -23.30
C GLY A 308 15.98 32.42 -24.28
N SER A 309 15.64 31.19 -23.88
CA SER A 309 15.71 30.00 -24.74
C SER A 309 14.43 29.75 -25.56
N SER A 310 13.43 30.63 -25.42
CA SER A 310 12.20 30.60 -26.21
C SER A 310 12.41 31.25 -27.59
N THR A 311 11.79 30.67 -28.61
CA THR A 311 11.76 31.20 -29.99
C THR A 311 10.96 32.50 -30.13
N LYS A 312 10.12 32.82 -29.13
CA LYS A 312 9.28 34.02 -29.11
C LYS A 312 9.73 34.94 -27.97
N ASN A 313 9.75 36.24 -28.26
CA ASN A 313 10.16 37.28 -27.31
C ASN A 313 9.11 37.54 -26.20
N TYR A 314 7.85 37.19 -26.44
CA TYR A 314 6.74 37.45 -25.51
C TYR A 314 5.88 36.21 -25.30
N TYR A 315 5.61 35.89 -24.03
CA TYR A 315 4.69 34.81 -23.69
C TYR A 315 3.26 35.21 -24.09
N ARG A 316 2.62 34.35 -24.89
CA ARG A 316 1.30 34.62 -25.54
C ARG A 316 1.24 35.96 -26.30
N GLY A 317 2.38 36.46 -26.79
CA GLY A 317 2.43 37.70 -27.58
C GLY A 317 2.10 38.98 -26.81
N GLN A 318 2.09 38.95 -25.48
CA GLN A 318 1.73 40.12 -24.66
C GLN A 318 2.53 40.26 -23.36
N TRP A 319 3.11 39.18 -22.84
CA TRP A 319 3.82 39.18 -21.56
C TRP A 319 5.34 39.12 -21.75
N LYS A 320 6.05 40.12 -21.22
CA LYS A 320 7.51 40.12 -21.08
C LYS A 320 7.85 39.69 -19.65
N LEU A 321 8.71 38.68 -19.51
CA LEU A 321 9.06 38.09 -18.22
C LEU A 321 10.52 38.38 -17.91
N SER A 322 10.82 38.86 -16.71
CA SER A 322 12.19 39.10 -16.24
C SER A 322 12.35 38.71 -14.78
N TYR A 323 13.59 38.36 -14.38
CA TYR A 323 13.90 38.23 -12.97
C TYR A 323 14.04 39.61 -12.34
N VAL A 324 13.42 39.81 -11.18
CA VAL A 324 13.69 41.00 -10.38
C VAL A 324 15.08 40.83 -9.79
N SER A 325 16.05 41.61 -10.25
CA SER A 325 17.34 41.73 -9.59
C SER A 325 17.08 42.21 -8.17
N LYS A 326 17.55 41.47 -7.17
CA LYS A 326 17.71 42.05 -5.83
C LYS A 326 18.70 43.20 -6.02
N GLN A 327 18.26 44.45 -5.86
CA GLN A 327 19.19 45.49 -5.49
C GLN A 327 19.83 45.02 -4.18
N LEU A 328 21.16 44.95 -4.19
CA LEU A 328 21.99 44.58 -3.05
C LEU A 328 21.74 45.52 -1.88
#